data_AF-A0A4V6QK14-F1
#
_entry.id   AF-A0A4V6QK14-F1
#
_cell.length_a   1.000
_cell.length_b   1.000
_cell.length_c   1.000
_cell.angle_alpha   90.00
_cell.angle_beta   90.00
_cell.angle_gamma   90.00
#
_symmetry.space_group_name_H-M   'P 1'
#
loop_
_entity.id
_entity.type
_entity.pdbx_description
1 polymer ?
#
loop_
_entity_poly.entity_id
_entity_poly.type
_entity_poly.pdbx_seq_one_letter_code
_entity_poly.pdbx_strand_id
1 'polypeptide(L)'
;MSPADEEAAQAEAARMEPVLKRLHKAKKWDPESVQAALTGKLGYEIRKVTSRGKLLGGELDVQPIRSRYEGETDEYVTPEGASIGLYVGRHACVTAFVQPTNYGVKTNGPFPETGCMEPPIGH
;
A
#
# COMPACT_ATOMS: atom_id res chain seq x y z
N MET A 1 0.93 -17.95 4.00
CA MET A 1 1.13 -17.64 2.56
C MET A 1 1.44 -18.95 1.85
N SER A 2 0.88 -19.21 0.66
CA SER A 2 1.29 -20.37 -0.15
C SER A 2 2.57 -20.01 -0.93
N PRO A 3 3.44 -20.98 -1.29
CA PRO A 3 4.67 -20.68 -2.05
C PRO A 3 4.39 -19.96 -3.38
N ALA A 4 3.31 -20.32 -4.07
CA ALA A 4 2.93 -19.69 -5.34
C ALA A 4 2.44 -18.25 -5.16
N ASP A 5 1.66 -17.97 -4.11
CA ASP A 5 1.22 -16.60 -3.82
C ASP A 5 2.40 -15.73 -3.35
N GLU A 6 3.37 -16.32 -2.64
CA GLU A 6 4.61 -15.63 -2.23
C GLU A 6 5.45 -15.21 -3.44
N GLU A 7 5.72 -16.12 -4.36
CA GLU A 7 6.48 -15.84 -5.57
C GLU A 7 5.79 -14.75 -6.41
N ALA A 8 4.45 -14.83 -6.56
CA ALA A 8 3.68 -13.79 -7.23
C ALA A 8 3.80 -12.43 -6.53
N ALA A 9 3.74 -12.39 -5.19
CA ALA A 9 3.91 -11.14 -4.45
C ALA A 9 5.33 -10.57 -4.58
N GLN A 10 6.35 -11.43 -4.62
CA GLN A 10 7.73 -10.99 -4.85
C GLN A 10 7.91 -10.39 -6.25
N ALA A 11 7.30 -11.01 -7.26
CA ALA A 11 7.30 -10.46 -8.62
C ALA A 11 6.62 -9.08 -8.65
N GLU A 12 5.46 -8.91 -8.00
CA GLU A 12 4.78 -7.62 -7.94
C GLU A 12 5.56 -6.57 -7.14
N ALA A 13 6.23 -6.97 -6.05
CA ALA A 13 7.11 -6.08 -5.30
C ALA A 13 8.26 -5.55 -6.17
N ALA A 14 8.90 -6.43 -6.94
CA ALA A 14 9.97 -6.07 -7.87
C ALA A 14 9.49 -5.15 -9.01
N ARG A 15 8.23 -5.31 -9.46
CA ARG A 15 7.60 -4.39 -10.45
C ARG A 15 7.28 -3.03 -9.85
N MET A 16 6.84 -2.99 -8.59
CA MET A 16 6.41 -1.79 -7.89
C MET A 16 7.59 -0.90 -7.47
N GLU A 17 8.68 -1.48 -6.99
CA GLU A 17 9.84 -0.76 -6.47
C GLU A 17 10.39 0.34 -7.41
N PRO A 18 10.66 0.08 -8.71
CA PRO A 18 11.18 1.11 -9.61
C PRO A 18 10.17 2.25 -9.86
N VAL A 19 8.86 2.00 -9.75
CA VAL A 19 7.84 3.05 -9.85
C VAL A 19 7.90 3.97 -8.63
N LEU A 20 7.96 3.39 -7.42
CA LEU A 20 8.06 4.18 -6.19
C LEU A 20 9.38 4.96 -6.12
N LYS A 21 10.49 4.36 -6.56
CA LYS A 21 11.77 5.06 -6.68
C LYS A 21 11.68 6.30 -7.57
N ARG A 22 10.96 6.23 -8.69
CA ARG A 22 10.75 7.37 -9.60
C ARG A 22 9.87 8.44 -8.98
N LEU A 23 8.79 8.04 -8.33
CA LEU A 23 7.89 8.93 -7.60
C LEU A 23 8.63 9.69 -6.48
N HIS A 24 9.41 8.99 -5.68
CA HIS A 24 10.25 9.58 -4.63
C HIS A 24 11.22 10.63 -5.20
N LYS A 25 11.97 10.27 -6.26
CA LYS A 25 12.89 11.21 -6.93
C LYS A 25 12.18 12.42 -7.54
N ALA A 26 10.96 12.23 -8.05
CA ALA A 26 10.13 13.29 -8.60
C ALA A 26 9.40 14.11 -7.52
N LYS A 27 9.58 13.77 -6.24
CA LYS A 27 8.88 14.36 -5.10
C LYS A 27 7.35 14.26 -5.17
N LYS A 28 6.86 13.12 -5.68
CA LYS A 28 5.44 12.81 -5.84
C LYS A 28 5.07 11.64 -4.92
N TRP A 29 4.73 11.95 -3.69
CA TRP A 29 4.38 10.97 -2.66
C TRP A 29 2.95 11.11 -2.14
N ASP A 30 2.18 12.05 -2.69
CA ASP A 30 0.77 12.17 -2.37
C ASP A 30 -0.01 10.93 -2.89
N PRO A 31 -1.07 10.50 -2.18
CA PRO A 31 -1.84 9.31 -2.53
C PRO A 31 -2.37 9.31 -3.97
N GLU A 32 -2.78 10.47 -4.49
CA GLU A 32 -3.34 10.58 -5.84
C GLU A 32 -2.29 10.30 -6.92
N SER A 33 -1.11 10.94 -6.83
CA SER A 33 0.01 10.71 -7.73
C SER A 33 0.48 9.25 -7.69
N VAL A 34 0.54 8.67 -6.50
CA VAL A 34 0.94 7.27 -6.28
C VAL A 34 -0.07 6.33 -6.94
N GLN A 35 -1.36 6.55 -6.67
CA GLN A 35 -2.45 5.78 -7.25
C GLN A 35 -2.43 5.85 -8.79
N ALA A 36 -2.30 7.05 -9.36
CA ALA A 36 -2.25 7.25 -10.81
C ALA A 36 -1.04 6.56 -11.45
N ALA A 37 0.12 6.55 -10.79
CA ALA A 37 1.30 5.89 -11.30
C ALA A 37 1.17 4.36 -11.27
N LEU A 38 0.65 3.79 -10.17
CA LEU A 38 0.50 2.35 -10.03
C LEU A 38 -0.58 1.78 -10.98
N THR A 39 -1.72 2.45 -11.08
CA THR A 39 -2.78 2.09 -12.04
C THR A 39 -2.30 2.28 -13.49
N GLY A 40 -1.67 3.42 -13.82
CA GLY A 40 -1.27 3.74 -15.19
C GLY A 40 -0.01 3.03 -15.70
N LYS A 41 0.92 2.64 -14.83
CA LYS A 41 2.18 1.96 -15.22
C LYS A 41 2.13 0.46 -15.04
N LEU A 42 1.46 -0.03 -14.00
CA LEU A 42 1.44 -1.45 -13.66
C LEU A 42 0.09 -2.10 -13.95
N GLY A 43 -0.95 -1.30 -14.24
CA GLY A 43 -2.26 -1.79 -14.65
C GLY A 43 -3.14 -2.24 -13.48
N TYR A 44 -2.77 -1.91 -12.24
CA TYR A 44 -3.52 -2.35 -11.09
C TYR A 44 -4.90 -1.71 -11.01
N GLU A 45 -5.87 -2.44 -10.47
CA GLU A 45 -7.21 -1.92 -10.24
C GLU A 45 -7.41 -1.47 -8.79
N ILE A 46 -8.03 -0.30 -8.61
CA ILE A 46 -8.33 0.24 -7.28
C ILE A 46 -9.35 -0.64 -6.59
N ARG A 47 -8.98 -1.09 -5.39
CA ARG A 47 -9.81 -1.87 -4.51
C ARG A 47 -11.04 -1.07 -4.12
N LYS A 48 -12.22 -1.60 -4.46
CA LYS A 48 -13.51 -1.00 -4.11
C LYS A 48 -14.18 -1.86 -3.05
N VAL A 49 -14.57 -1.25 -1.95
CA VAL A 49 -15.34 -1.91 -0.88
C VAL A 49 -16.67 -1.19 -0.70
N THR A 50 -17.71 -1.94 -0.41
CA THR A 50 -18.99 -1.36 0.04
C THR A 50 -18.83 -0.71 1.42
N SER A 51 -19.80 0.12 1.81
CA SER A 51 -19.91 0.66 3.18
C SER A 51 -20.02 -0.41 4.28
N ARG A 52 -20.28 -1.67 3.92
CA ARG A 52 -20.32 -2.82 4.84
C ARG A 52 -19.06 -3.71 4.74
N GLY A 53 -17.99 -3.21 4.13
CA GLY A 53 -16.71 -3.93 4.01
C GLY A 53 -16.65 -5.03 2.95
N LYS A 54 -17.75 -5.31 2.22
CA LYS A 54 -17.74 -6.29 1.12
C LYS A 54 -16.88 -5.78 -0.04
N LEU A 55 -15.92 -6.59 -0.48
CA LEU A 55 -15.10 -6.33 -1.66
C LEU A 55 -15.95 -6.39 -2.95
N LEU A 56 -15.83 -5.35 -3.78
CA LEU A 56 -16.49 -5.21 -5.08
C LEU A 56 -15.56 -5.50 -6.25
N GLY A 57 -14.24 -5.47 -6.03
CA GLY A 57 -13.21 -5.70 -7.03
C GLY A 57 -11.95 -4.89 -6.76
N GLY A 58 -10.91 -5.13 -7.55
CA GLY A 58 -9.60 -4.50 -7.44
C GLY A 58 -8.74 -5.01 -6.30
N GLU A 59 -7.44 -4.78 -6.45
CA GLU A 59 -6.37 -5.32 -5.62
C GLU A 59 -5.49 -4.23 -5.00
N LEU A 60 -5.56 -3.00 -5.50
CA LEU A 60 -4.71 -1.90 -5.06
C LEU A 60 -5.46 -0.99 -4.09
N ASP A 61 -4.91 -0.84 -2.90
CA ASP A 61 -5.33 0.15 -1.91
C ASP A 61 -4.18 1.16 -1.70
N VAL A 62 -4.51 2.45 -1.73
CA VAL A 62 -3.57 3.55 -1.53
C VAL A 62 -4.24 4.56 -0.61
N GLN A 63 -3.58 4.85 0.51
CA GLN A 63 -4.09 5.77 1.52
C GLN A 63 -2.98 6.68 2.04
N PRO A 64 -3.31 7.86 2.62
CA PRO A 64 -2.34 8.64 3.36
C PRO A 64 -1.67 7.80 4.46
N ILE A 65 -0.43 8.14 4.81
CA ILE A 65 0.19 7.56 6.01
C ILE A 65 -0.67 7.93 7.22
N ARG A 66 -1.00 6.93 8.04
CA ARG A 66 -1.86 7.11 9.21
C ARG A 66 -1.26 8.14 10.17
N SER A 67 -2.12 8.97 10.73
CA SER A 67 -1.76 9.86 11.83
C SER A 67 -1.20 9.04 12.99
N ARG A 68 -0.08 9.48 13.55
CA ARG A 68 0.50 8.93 14.77
C ARG A 68 0.55 10.00 15.84
N TYR A 69 0.40 9.59 17.09
CA TYR A 69 0.60 10.47 18.22
C TYR A 69 2.10 10.61 18.49
N GLU A 70 2.62 11.84 18.51
CA GLU A 70 3.99 12.15 18.90
C GLU A 70 3.99 12.66 20.35
N GLY A 71 4.36 11.78 21.28
CA GLY A 71 4.37 12.08 22.71
C GLY A 71 5.37 13.15 23.13
N GLU A 72 6.32 13.51 22.27
CA GLU A 72 7.25 14.63 22.50
C GLU A 72 6.58 15.99 22.32
N THR A 73 5.56 16.09 21.46
CA THR A 73 4.80 17.34 21.20
C THR A 73 3.35 17.29 21.70
N ASP A 74 2.88 16.15 22.24
CA ASP A 74 1.49 15.91 22.65
C ASP A 74 0.48 16.16 21.51
N GLU A 75 0.87 15.85 20.27
CA GLU A 75 0.10 16.13 19.07
C GLU A 75 -0.02 14.91 18.14
N TYR A 76 -1.12 14.86 17.38
CA TYR A 76 -1.27 13.91 16.27
C TYR A 76 -0.63 14.49 15.01
N VAL A 77 0.46 13.87 14.58
CA VAL A 77 1.13 14.23 13.33
C VAL A 77 0.69 13.26 12.24
N THR A 78 0.28 13.80 11.10
CA THR A 78 0.04 13.01 9.88
C THR A 78 1.26 13.18 8.97
N PRO A 79 2.14 12.17 8.86
CA PRO A 79 3.30 12.27 8.00
C PRO A 79 2.88 12.41 6.54
N GLU A 80 3.60 13.23 5.78
CA GLU A 80 3.43 13.27 4.33
C GLU A 80 3.82 11.93 3.71
N GLY A 81 3.03 11.49 2.73
CA GLY A 81 3.29 10.30 1.94
C GLY A 81 2.06 9.43 1.73
N ALA A 82 2.29 8.28 1.13
CA ALA A 82 1.27 7.29 0.86
C ALA A 82 1.71 5.91 1.36
N SER A 83 0.76 5.19 1.95
CA SER A 83 0.82 3.77 2.24
C SER A 83 0.06 3.00 1.15
N ILE A 84 0.60 1.87 0.74
CA ILE A 84 0.12 1.07 -0.39
C ILE A 84 -0.03 -0.38 0.08
N GLY A 85 -1.15 -0.99 -0.28
CA GLY A 85 -1.42 -2.41 -0.12
C GLY A 85 -1.88 -3.00 -1.43
N LEU A 86 -1.13 -3.96 -1.97
CA LEU A 86 -1.50 -4.71 -3.17
C LEU A 86 -1.80 -6.16 -2.79
N TYR A 87 -3.04 -6.59 -2.95
CA TYR A 87 -3.46 -7.95 -2.61
C TYR A 87 -3.14 -8.90 -3.77
N VAL A 88 -2.35 -9.94 -3.49
CA VAL A 88 -1.89 -10.90 -4.51
C VAL A 88 -2.45 -12.28 -4.21
N GLY A 89 -3.32 -12.77 -5.09
CA GLY A 89 -4.04 -14.01 -4.88
C GLY A 89 -4.91 -13.96 -3.62
N ARG A 90 -4.96 -15.08 -2.87
CA ARG A 90 -5.76 -15.18 -1.63
C ARG A 90 -4.93 -15.05 -0.36
N HIS A 91 -3.61 -15.25 -0.45
CA HIS A 91 -2.76 -15.47 0.73
C HIS A 91 -1.48 -14.64 0.76
N ALA A 92 -1.30 -13.71 -0.17
CA ALA A 92 -0.15 -12.81 -0.19
C ALA A 92 -0.56 -11.35 -0.43
N CYS A 93 0.33 -10.44 -0.05
CA CYS A 93 0.20 -9.01 -0.29
C CYS A 93 1.58 -8.35 -0.41
N VAL A 94 1.64 -7.28 -1.19
CA VAL A 94 2.74 -6.32 -1.15
C VAL A 94 2.33 -5.11 -0.32
N THR A 95 3.05 -4.86 0.77
CA THR A 95 2.95 -3.60 1.52
C THR A 95 4.04 -2.67 1.06
N ALA A 96 3.71 -1.45 0.70
CA ALA A 96 4.68 -0.46 0.29
C ALA A 96 4.33 0.93 0.82
N PHE A 97 5.31 1.82 0.77
CA PHE A 97 5.11 3.22 1.11
C PHE A 97 6.07 4.10 0.32
N VAL A 98 5.69 5.37 0.16
CA VAL A 98 6.56 6.43 -0.31
C VAL A 98 6.29 7.68 0.51
N GLN A 99 7.36 8.30 1.01
CA GLN A 99 7.33 9.49 1.86
C GLN A 99 8.54 10.38 1.54
N PRO A 100 8.60 11.63 2.01
CA PRO A 100 9.70 12.54 1.65
C PRO A 100 11.10 11.95 1.92
N THR A 101 11.26 11.25 3.03
CA THR A 101 12.56 10.71 3.48
C THR A 101 13.03 9.48 2.71
N ASN A 102 12.11 8.61 2.29
CA ASN A 102 12.41 7.30 1.70
C ASN A 102 11.17 6.64 1.07
N TYR A 103 11.38 5.48 0.47
CA TYR A 103 10.33 4.57 0.02
C TYR A 103 10.69 3.15 0.43
N GLY A 104 9.71 2.26 0.45
CA GLY A 104 9.93 0.85 0.77
C GLY A 104 8.85 -0.05 0.19
N VAL A 105 9.24 -1.29 -0.10
CA VAL A 105 8.36 -2.35 -0.61
C VAL A 105 8.71 -3.62 0.13
N LYS A 106 7.71 -4.34 0.63
CA LYS A 106 7.87 -5.64 1.27
C LYS A 106 6.72 -6.57 0.89
N THR A 107 7.03 -7.86 0.79
CA THR A 107 6.04 -8.92 0.61
C THR A 107 5.66 -9.50 1.96
N ASN A 108 4.38 -9.52 2.24
CA ASN A 108 3.79 -10.01 3.47
C ASN A 108 2.61 -10.96 3.16
N GLY A 109 2.13 -11.69 4.14
CA GLY A 109 0.81 -12.34 4.04
C GLY A 109 -0.33 -11.37 4.39
N PRO A 110 -1.59 -11.84 4.39
CA PRO A 110 -2.75 -11.01 4.69
C PRO A 110 -2.75 -10.49 6.15
N PHE A 111 -3.45 -9.38 6.37
CA PHE A 111 -3.81 -8.92 7.71
C PHE A 111 -4.80 -9.92 8.36
N PRO A 112 -4.78 -10.16 9.70
CA PRO A 112 -3.88 -9.58 10.72
C PRO A 112 -2.55 -10.31 10.90
N GLU A 113 -2.41 -11.50 10.31
CA GLU A 113 -1.31 -12.44 10.57
C GLU A 113 0.08 -11.86 10.24
N THR A 114 0.22 -11.15 9.12
CA THR A 114 1.51 -10.57 8.67
C THR A 114 1.40 -9.22 7.94
N GLY A 115 0.16 -8.78 7.64
CA GLY A 115 -0.24 -7.38 7.41
C GLY A 115 -0.03 -6.83 5.99
N CYS A 116 -1.14 -6.38 5.37
CA CYS A 116 -1.22 -5.69 4.08
C CYS A 116 -1.51 -4.18 4.30
N MET A 117 -2.77 -3.84 4.51
CA MET A 117 -3.22 -2.67 5.26
C MET A 117 -4.44 -3.10 6.06
N GLU A 118 -4.67 -2.48 7.21
CA GLU A 118 -5.86 -2.73 8.01
C GLU A 118 -7.10 -2.26 7.20
N PRO A 119 -8.18 -3.05 7.15
CA PRO A 119 -9.37 -2.67 6.40
C PRO A 119 -9.92 -1.32 6.88
N PRO A 120 -10.51 -0.51 5.97
CA PRO A 120 -10.93 0.87 6.26
C PRO A 120 -12.06 1.02 7.30
N ILE A 121 -12.62 -0.10 7.79
CA ILE A 121 -13.62 -0.12 8.84
C ILE A 121 -13.15 -1.16 9.85
N GLY A 122 -12.84 -0.69 11.07
CA GLY A 122 -12.43 -1.53 12.19
C GLY A 122 -13.54 -2.50 12.62
N HIS A 123 -13.10 -3.56 13.31
CA HIS A 123 -13.91 -4.65 13.83
C HIS A 123 -15.08 -4.23 14.73
#